data_AF-A0A6N7EWJ8-F1
#
_entry.id   AF-A0A6N7EWJ8-F1
#
_cell.length_a   1.000
_cell.length_b   1.000
_cell.length_c   1.000
_cell.angle_alpha   90.00
_cell.angle_beta   90.00
_cell.angle_gamma   90.00
#
_symmetry.space_group_name_H-M   'P 1'
#
loop_
_entity.id
_entity.type
_entity.pdbx_description
1 polymer ?
#
loop_
_entity_poly.entity_id
_entity_poly.type
_entity_poly.pdbx_seq_one_letter_code
_entity_poly.pdbx_strand_id
1 'polypeptide(L)'
;MKRIDLATTLRRRLTDANTRHAIMAALGWDGSNVSRFLAGQAGIPLDKLDAAIQSVGYVPVERQYLSAMQTFCVVGSQCECALAGQGACGIDVQPQKNTP
;
A
#
# COMPACT_ATOMS: atom_id res chain seq x y z
N MET A 1 -11.28 -9.95 -3.21
CA MET A 1 -10.33 -8.89 -3.61
C MET A 1 -8.92 -9.45 -3.54
N LYS A 2 -8.13 -9.41 -4.62
CA LYS A 2 -6.77 -9.99 -4.64
C LYS A 2 -5.84 -9.10 -3.80
N ARG A 3 -5.12 -9.67 -2.83
CA ARG A 3 -4.14 -8.94 -2.03
C ARG A 3 -2.99 -8.49 -2.93
N ILE A 4 -2.71 -7.18 -2.94
CA ILE A 4 -1.51 -6.64 -3.57
C ILE A 4 -0.38 -6.79 -2.56
N ASP A 5 0.69 -7.51 -2.92
CA ASP A 5 1.89 -7.65 -2.10
C ASP A 5 3.12 -7.08 -2.82
N LEU A 6 4.10 -6.64 -2.03
CA LEU A 6 5.32 -5.99 -2.51
C LEU A 6 6.11 -6.92 -3.45
N ALA A 7 6.18 -8.21 -3.13
CA ALA A 7 6.91 -9.20 -3.91
C ALA A 7 6.35 -9.36 -5.33
N THR A 8 5.03 -9.41 -5.48
CA THR A 8 4.36 -9.51 -6.79
C THR A 8 4.57 -8.24 -7.59
N THR A 9 4.45 -7.07 -6.96
CA THR A 9 4.71 -5.78 -7.62
C THR A 9 6.15 -5.69 -8.12
N LEU A 10 7.14 -6.03 -7.27
CA LEU A 10 8.55 -5.99 -7.64
C LEU A 10 8.86 -6.94 -8.80
N ARG A 11 8.36 -8.18 -8.77
CA ARG A 11 8.53 -9.13 -9.88
C ARG A 11 7.96 -8.58 -11.17
N ARG A 12 6.74 -8.02 -11.13
CA ARG A 12 6.10 -7.43 -12.31
C ARG A 12 6.93 -6.27 -12.89
N ARG A 13 7.46 -5.39 -12.05
CA ARG A 13 8.25 -4.23 -12.49
C ARG A 13 9.65 -4.62 -12.98
N LEU A 14 10.27 -5.63 -12.38
CA LEU A 14 11.56 -6.14 -12.85
C LEU A 14 11.48 -6.88 -14.20
N THR A 15 10.30 -7.37 -14.58
CA THR A 15 10.05 -7.98 -15.90
C THR A 15 9.79 -6.94 -16.99
N ASP A 16 9.31 -5.75 -16.63
CA ASP A 16 9.02 -4.67 -17.57
C ASP A 16 10.28 -3.87 -17.91
N ALA A 17 10.66 -3.83 -19.20
CA ALA A 17 11.88 -3.18 -19.67
C ALA A 17 11.96 -1.69 -19.30
N ASN A 18 10.83 -1.00 -19.22
CA ASN A 18 10.78 0.43 -18.91
C ASN A 18 11.08 0.71 -17.43
N THR A 19 10.69 -0.18 -16.53
CA THR A 19 10.81 0.02 -15.08
C THR A 19 11.98 -0.76 -14.46
N ARG A 20 12.46 -1.80 -15.14
CA ARG A 20 13.58 -2.64 -14.71
C ARG A 20 14.85 -1.85 -14.44
N HIS A 21 15.27 -0.98 -15.36
CA HIS A 21 16.52 -0.23 -15.21
C HIS A 21 16.51 0.73 -14.01
N ALA A 22 15.37 1.39 -13.77
CA ALA A 22 15.21 2.28 -12.64
C ALA A 22 15.30 1.53 -11.30
N ILE A 23 14.67 0.37 -11.20
CA ILE A 23 14.71 -0.47 -9.99
C ILE A 23 16.10 -1.08 -9.78
N MET A 24 16.75 -1.52 -10.85
CA MET A 24 18.13 -2.02 -10.79
C MET A 24 19.10 -0.95 -10.29
N ALA A 25 18.97 0.29 -10.79
CA ALA A 25 19.77 1.41 -10.33
C ALA A 25 19.49 1.75 -8.86
N ALA A 26 18.22 1.81 -8.46
CA ALA A 26 17.83 2.11 -7.08
C ALA A 26 18.33 1.04 -6.08
N LEU A 27 18.38 -0.22 -6.49
CA LEU A 27 18.85 -1.33 -5.65
C LEU A 27 20.36 -1.58 -5.79
N GLY A 28 21.05 -0.91 -6.71
CA GLY A 28 22.43 -1.24 -7.08
C GLY A 28 22.57 -2.72 -7.47
N TRP A 29 21.61 -3.25 -8.22
CA TRP A 29 21.58 -4.64 -8.68
C TRP A 29 22.03 -4.75 -10.13
N ASP A 30 22.83 -5.78 -10.39
CA ASP A 30 23.15 -6.22 -11.74
C ASP A 30 22.11 -7.21 -12.29
N GLY A 31 22.26 -7.61 -13.55
CA GLY A 31 21.36 -8.56 -14.20
C GLY A 31 21.33 -9.93 -13.50
N SER A 32 22.43 -10.34 -12.88
CA SER A 32 22.56 -11.60 -12.15
C SER A 32 21.70 -11.61 -10.88
N ASN A 33 21.74 -10.53 -10.09
CA ASN A 33 20.93 -10.37 -8.89
C ASN A 33 19.43 -10.33 -9.22
N VAL A 34 19.05 -9.63 -10.30
CA VAL A 34 17.65 -9.61 -10.76
C VAL A 34 17.18 -11.01 -11.15
N SER A 35 17.98 -11.76 -11.92
CA SER A 35 17.62 -13.12 -12.34
C SER A 35 17.46 -14.06 -11.14
N ARG A 36 18.36 -14.00 -10.14
CA ARG A 36 18.24 -14.80 -8.91
C ARG A 36 17.00 -14.43 -8.09
N PHE A 37 16.67 -13.15 -7.99
CA PHE A 37 15.46 -12.68 -7.31
C PHE A 37 14.18 -13.17 -8.03
N LEU A 38 14.13 -13.05 -9.36
CA LEU A 38 13.00 -13.52 -10.16
C LEU A 38 12.84 -15.05 -10.08
N ALA A 39 13.94 -15.79 -10.00
CA ALA A 39 13.95 -17.23 -9.75
C ALA A 39 13.61 -17.64 -8.30
N GLY A 40 13.43 -16.68 -7.39
CA GLY A 40 13.13 -16.93 -5.97
C GLY A 40 14.32 -17.47 -5.16
N GLN A 41 15.54 -17.38 -5.72
CA GLN A 41 16.77 -17.87 -5.09
C GLN A 41 17.46 -16.81 -4.22
N ALA A 42 17.01 -15.55 -4.29
CA ALA A 42 17.56 -14.44 -3.52
C ALA A 42 16.44 -13.57 -2.92
N GLY A 43 16.69 -13.07 -1.71
CA GLY A 43 15.85 -12.09 -1.03
C GLY A 43 16.34 -10.64 -1.22
N ILE A 44 15.61 -9.69 -0.66
CA ILE A 44 16.01 -8.27 -0.60
C ILE A 44 16.74 -8.07 0.74
N PRO A 45 17.98 -7.57 0.73
CA PRO A 45 18.69 -7.29 1.97
C PRO A 45 18.08 -6.05 2.65
N LEU A 46 18.18 -5.99 3.97
CA LEU A 46 17.44 -5.01 4.79
C LEU A 46 17.78 -3.55 4.44
N ASP A 47 19.05 -3.28 4.15
CA ASP A 47 19.56 -1.97 3.71
C ASP A 47 18.95 -1.48 2.38
N LYS A 48 18.43 -2.41 1.56
CA LYS A 48 17.80 -2.10 0.26
C LYS A 48 16.28 -2.13 0.30
N LEU A 49 15.68 -2.46 1.45
CA LEU A 49 14.24 -2.63 1.56
C LEU A 49 13.50 -1.31 1.29
N ASP A 50 13.95 -0.22 1.90
CA ASP A 50 13.33 1.10 1.70
C ASP A 50 13.48 1.59 0.25
N ALA A 51 14.67 1.39 -0.34
CA ALA A 51 14.90 1.67 -1.75
C ALA A 51 13.99 0.84 -2.67
N ALA A 52 13.75 -0.43 -2.33
CA ALA A 52 12.82 -1.29 -3.07
C ALA A 52 11.38 -0.76 -3.03
N ILE A 53 10.91 -0.38 -1.84
CA ILE A 53 9.56 0.17 -1.63
C ILE A 53 9.38 1.49 -2.40
N GLN A 54 10.35 2.39 -2.32
CA GLN A 54 10.31 3.68 -3.01
C GLN A 54 10.38 3.50 -4.54
N SER A 55 11.17 2.55 -5.04
CA SER A 55 11.32 2.32 -6.49
C SER A 55 10.02 1.88 -7.18
N VAL A 56 9.07 1.32 -6.42
CA VAL A 56 7.74 0.95 -6.91
C VAL A 56 6.67 1.98 -6.60
N GLY A 57 7.06 3.13 -6.02
CA GLY A 57 6.16 4.24 -5.69
C GLY A 57 5.28 4.00 -4.46
N TYR A 58 5.69 3.09 -3.56
CA TYR A 58 4.93 2.79 -2.35
C TYR A 58 5.42 3.67 -1.19
N VAL A 59 4.51 3.99 -0.27
CA VAL A 59 4.82 4.69 0.98
C VAL A 59 4.32 3.83 2.14
N PRO A 60 5.20 3.39 3.06
CA PRO A 60 4.75 2.69 4.24
C PRO A 60 4.04 3.69 5.16
N VAL A 61 2.81 3.36 5.54
CA VAL A 61 2.02 4.13 6.50
C VAL A 61 1.52 3.20 7.59
N GLU A 62 1.43 3.71 8.81
CA GLU A 62 0.82 2.96 9.90
C GLU A 62 -0.65 2.69 9.62
N ARG A 63 -1.16 1.55 10.10
CA ARG A 63 -2.57 1.19 9.91
C ARG A 63 -3.50 2.27 10.49
N GLN A 64 -3.12 2.88 11.60
CA GLN A 64 -3.89 3.95 12.25
C GLN A 64 -4.15 5.13 11.31
N TYR A 65 -3.17 5.49 10.47
CA TYR A 65 -3.34 6.56 9.48
C TYR A 65 -4.44 6.24 8.48
N LEU A 66 -4.42 5.03 7.90
CA LEU A 66 -5.44 4.60 6.93
C LEU A 66 -6.81 4.41 7.59
N SER A 67 -6.85 3.94 8.84
CA SER A 67 -8.10 3.83 9.62
C SER A 67 -8.72 5.21 9.88
N ALA A 68 -7.91 6.23 10.18
CA ALA A 68 -8.41 7.59 10.33
C ALA A 68 -9.03 8.11 9.02
N MET A 69 -8.37 7.88 7.89
CA MET A 69 -8.94 8.24 6.57
C MET A 69 -10.25 7.51 6.27
N GLN A 70 -10.35 6.23 6.64
CA GLN A 70 -11.59 5.46 6.49
C GLN A 70 -12.73 6.09 7.29
N THR A 71 -12.48 6.49 8.55
CA THR A 71 -13.47 7.19 9.37
C THR A 71 -13.88 8.53 8.74
N PHE A 72 -12.91 9.32 8.24
CA PHE A 72 -13.18 10.58 7.54
C PHE A 72 -14.09 10.38 6.31
N CYS A 73 -13.85 9.33 5.52
CA CYS A 73 -14.69 9.01 4.37
C CYS A 73 -16.12 8.60 4.76
N VAL A 74 -16.31 7.99 5.94
CA VAL A 74 -17.64 7.58 6.44
C VAL A 74 -18.44 8.78 6.96
N VAL A 75 -17.82 9.69 7.70
CA VAL A 75 -18.52 10.87 8.25
C VAL A 75 -18.79 11.94 7.19
N GLY A 76 -18.17 11.80 6.00
CA GLY A 76 -18.19 12.78 4.93
C GLY A 76 -17.20 13.91 5.20
N SER A 77 -16.19 14.06 4.34
CA SER A 77 -15.16 15.12 4.47
C SER A 77 -15.73 16.55 4.40
N GLN A 78 -16.99 16.71 3.99
CA GLN A 78 -17.72 17.97 3.95
C GLN A 78 -19.22 17.77 4.25
N CYS A 79 -19.56 17.08 5.36
CA CYS A 79 -20.96 16.90 5.74
C CYS A 79 -21.50 18.15 6.46
N GLU A 80 -22.16 19.05 5.71
CA GLU A 80 -22.88 20.22 6.26
C GLU A 80 -23.92 19.79 7.31
N CYS A 81 -24.59 18.65 7.12
CA CYS A 81 -25.57 18.11 8.07
C CYS A 81 -24.95 17.79 9.45
N ALA A 82 -23.73 17.26 9.47
CA ALA A 82 -23.02 16.99 10.72
C ALA A 82 -22.61 18.29 11.43
N LEU A 83 -22.18 19.31 10.68
CA LEU A 83 -21.89 20.65 11.21
C LEU A 83 -23.14 21.35 11.76
N ALA A 84 -24.30 21.13 11.13
CA ALA A 84 -25.60 21.64 11.60
C ALA A 84 -26.19 20.82 12.77
N GLY A 85 -25.46 19.85 13.32
CA GLY A 85 -25.91 19.02 14.45
C GLY A 85 -26.96 17.97 14.10
N GLN A 86 -27.17 17.68 12.81
CA GLN A 86 -28.20 16.76 12.31
C GLN A 86 -27.69 15.30 12.15
N GLY A 87 -26.44 15.04 12.53
CA GLY A 87 -25.79 13.73 12.38
C GLY A 87 -25.03 13.57 11.07
N ALA A 88 -24.30 12.46 10.95
CA ALA A 88 -23.50 12.16 9.76
C ALA A 88 -24.41 11.72 8.59
N CYS A 89 -24.24 12.37 7.44
CA CYS A 89 -24.89 11.99 6.21
C CYS A 89 -24.32 10.64 5.74
N GLY A 90 -25.17 9.61 5.68
CA GLY A 90 -24.78 8.25 5.27
C GLY A 90 -24.66 7.22 6.40
N ILE A 91 -25.05 7.57 7.62
CA ILE A 91 -25.09 6.65 8.77
C ILE A 91 -26.55 6.24 9.06
N ASP A 92 -27.00 5.12 8.46
CA ASP A 92 -27.84 4.14 9.17
C ASP A 92 -26.91 3.20 9.95
N VAL A 93 -26.21 3.73 10.96
CA VAL A 93 -25.47 2.90 11.90
C VAL A 93 -26.50 2.33 12.85
N GLN A 94 -27.05 1.17 12.46
CA GLN A 94 -27.67 0.28 13.43
C GLN A 94 -26.61 -0.02 14.50
N PRO A 95 -26.86 0.28 15.78
CA PRO A 95 -25.91 -0.02 16.83
C PRO A 95 -25.64 -1.51 16.82
N GLN A 96 -24.37 -1.90 16.84
CA GLN A 96 -24.00 -3.31 16.96
C GLN A 96 -24.65 -3.85 18.24
N LYS A 97 -25.67 -4.69 18.08
CA LYS A 97 -26.23 -5.47 19.17
C LYS A 97 -25.12 -6.39 19.65
N ASN A 98 -24.59 -6.10 20.84
CA ASN A 98 -23.81 -7.06 21.60
C ASN A 98 -24.69 -8.31 21.79
N THR A 99 -24.29 -9.40 21.16
CA THR A 99 -24.86 -10.73 21.40
C THR A 99 -24.13 -11.33 22.61
N PRO A 100 -24.86 -11.98 23.55
CA PRO A 100 -24.33 -12.46 24.84
C PRO A 100 -23.23 -13.51 24.73
#